data_AF-A0A9E0PMY4-F1
#
_entry.id   AF-A0A9E0PMY4-F1
#
_cell.length_a   1.000
_cell.length_b   1.000
_cell.length_c   1.000
_cell.angle_alpha   90.00
_cell.angle_beta   90.00
_cell.angle_gamma   90.00
#
_symmetry.space_group_name_H-M   'P 1'
#
loop_
_entity.id
_entity.type
_entity.pdbx_description
1 polymer ?
#
loop_
_entity_poly.entity_id
_entity_poly.type
_entity_poly.pdbx_seq_one_letter_code
_entity_poly.pdbx_strand_id
1 'polypeptide(L)'
;MTSPITSYSPAQIAGLSRQELESLTRADMAALNFSQIKALTETGIEALAGTQLQALSTKQVTALAATQIRALTTSQIVFSAAQLAAFNGAQVRGFEAEDIAAFSLTQIKGLTAVELAAMTSDQIDAFSATQIAAMSVTQVRGFTATEIAGLDDDQFAALSASQVGALTPTQIKALSSTQIAALSTTQVKGFTPAGLGAMTTTQVSALTPEQIPALSVGGLLGVTAAGIASLSSEQLGALTPTQIGRLSFQQVRGLTATQVSGLADTQLAALAPIGVSALTASQLAALSQEQVAALSTTQIKGLTPAALGALSVDQIDALSATQMSALSVTQIRGFDAADTASLDAVQLRALSSLQMGAFTASQIRALSAEQIGSLSATQIKGLTAAEMTAMTATQVGALTPEQIPELTVAGLSGLTAINMAGLSAEQLGALTVTQVGQLAPMQVRGLSATQIPALADTQLAALTATGMTGLTATQAAAFTESQIAALSTTQIKGLSAAAVGALSDTQIEAMSVSQVAALTATQVRGLTATEAGALSPEQVAALSNVQIANLSATAITGLTADDIGALTTTQVRALTAVQLGGLTTTQAASLQTTQLSVLSALQMKGIAASDLAALSADQLAAFAA
;
A
#
# COMPACT_ATOMS: atom_id res chain seq x y z
N MET A 1 -20.78 -55.14 70.07
CA MET A 1 -21.95 -56.03 70.01
C MET A 1 -22.64 -55.78 68.68
N THR A 2 -23.00 -56.81 67.93
CA THR A 2 -23.76 -56.67 66.68
C THR A 2 -25.13 -56.07 67.00
N SER A 3 -25.49 -54.98 66.34
CA SER A 3 -26.81 -54.37 66.52
C SER A 3 -27.91 -55.41 66.24
N PRO A 4 -28.93 -55.54 67.11
CA PRO A 4 -30.01 -56.51 66.92
C PRO A 4 -30.79 -56.27 65.62
N ILE A 5 -30.77 -55.04 65.10
CA ILE A 5 -31.44 -54.66 63.85
C ILE A 5 -30.86 -55.36 62.62
N THR A 6 -29.62 -55.86 62.70
CA THR A 6 -28.97 -56.60 61.59
C THR A 6 -29.68 -57.91 61.25
N SER A 7 -30.48 -58.45 62.18
CA SER A 7 -31.25 -59.68 62.00
C SER A 7 -32.65 -59.47 61.40
N TYR A 8 -33.11 -58.22 61.27
CA TYR A 8 -34.47 -57.92 60.84
C TYR A 8 -34.60 -57.98 59.32
N SER A 9 -35.65 -58.61 58.81
CA SER A 9 -36.01 -58.53 57.40
C SER A 9 -36.47 -57.11 57.03
N PRO A 10 -36.41 -56.70 55.74
CA PRO A 10 -36.97 -55.43 55.28
C PRO A 10 -38.43 -55.20 55.72
N ALA A 11 -39.26 -56.25 55.75
CA ALA A 11 -40.64 -56.17 56.24
C ALA A 11 -40.74 -55.88 57.75
N GLN A 12 -39.83 -56.45 58.55
CA GLN A 12 -39.76 -56.15 59.99
C GLN A 12 -39.28 -54.72 60.24
N ILE A 13 -38.36 -54.19 59.41
CA ILE A 13 -37.94 -52.79 59.48
C ILE A 13 -39.09 -51.84 59.12
N ALA A 14 -39.84 -52.14 58.06
CA ALA A 14 -41.01 -51.37 57.66
C ALA A 14 -42.12 -51.34 58.72
N GLY A 15 -42.19 -52.38 59.57
CA GLY A 15 -43.19 -52.53 60.62
C GLY A 15 -42.78 -51.99 62.00
N LEU A 16 -41.60 -51.39 62.15
CA LEU A 16 -41.17 -50.76 63.40
C LEU A 16 -42.10 -49.59 63.77
N SER A 17 -42.48 -49.51 65.04
CA SER A 17 -43.23 -48.39 65.58
C SER A 17 -42.37 -47.13 65.69
N ARG A 18 -43.03 -45.97 65.80
CA ARG A 18 -42.37 -44.67 66.00
C ARG A 18 -41.40 -44.67 67.18
N GLN A 19 -41.80 -45.25 68.32
CA GLN A 19 -40.96 -45.33 69.52
C GLN A 19 -39.72 -46.22 69.31
N GLU A 20 -39.88 -47.33 68.58
CA GLU A 20 -38.74 -48.20 68.26
C GLU A 20 -37.75 -47.49 67.34
N LEU A 21 -38.24 -46.75 66.33
CA LEU A 21 -37.41 -45.95 65.43
C LEU A 21 -36.69 -44.81 66.16
N GLU A 22 -37.39 -44.07 67.03
CA GLU A 22 -36.81 -43.01 67.87
C GLU A 22 -35.73 -43.56 68.83
N SER A 23 -35.84 -44.82 69.25
CA SER A 23 -34.88 -45.47 70.15
C SER A 23 -33.60 -46.00 69.48
N LEU A 24 -33.55 -46.06 68.14
CA LEU A 24 -32.40 -46.60 67.41
C LEU A 24 -31.14 -45.76 67.69
N THR A 25 -30.04 -46.42 68.03
CA THR A 25 -28.77 -45.72 68.20
C THR A 25 -28.11 -45.43 66.86
N ARG A 26 -27.12 -44.52 66.84
CA ARG A 26 -26.26 -44.31 65.65
C ARG A 26 -25.58 -45.60 65.18
N ALA A 27 -25.25 -46.50 66.10
CA ALA A 27 -24.66 -47.79 65.77
C ALA A 27 -25.68 -48.74 65.11
N ASP A 28 -26.95 -48.69 65.53
CA ASP A 28 -28.02 -49.46 64.88
C ASP A 28 -28.25 -48.96 63.46
N MET A 29 -28.34 -47.64 63.26
CA MET A 29 -28.47 -47.02 61.94
C MET A 29 -27.31 -47.38 61.02
N ALA A 30 -26.07 -47.30 61.51
CA ALA A 30 -24.88 -47.66 60.74
C ALA A 30 -24.81 -49.16 60.40
N ALA A 31 -25.56 -50.02 61.11
CA ALA A 31 -25.59 -51.46 60.87
C ALA A 31 -26.66 -51.91 59.85
N LEU A 32 -27.59 -51.03 59.46
CA LEU A 32 -28.64 -51.35 58.47
C LEU A 32 -28.07 -51.62 57.09
N ASN A 33 -28.52 -52.67 56.40
CA ASN A 33 -28.15 -52.91 55.01
C ASN A 33 -29.03 -52.11 54.03
N PHE A 34 -28.66 -52.11 52.75
CA PHE A 34 -29.34 -51.37 51.68
C PHE A 34 -30.85 -51.70 51.61
N SER A 35 -31.22 -52.97 51.65
CA SER A 35 -32.63 -53.40 51.56
C SER A 35 -33.45 -53.00 52.79
N GLN A 36 -32.82 -52.97 53.97
CA GLN A 36 -33.46 -52.53 55.20
C GLN A 36 -33.73 -51.02 55.18
N ILE A 37 -32.77 -50.20 54.76
CA ILE A 37 -32.95 -48.73 54.65
C ILE A 37 -34.05 -48.40 53.64
N LYS A 38 -34.04 -49.07 52.48
CA LYS A 38 -35.05 -48.88 51.44
C LYS A 38 -36.46 -49.25 51.91
N ALA A 39 -36.59 -50.09 52.94
CA ALA A 39 -37.88 -50.52 53.47
C ALA A 39 -38.45 -49.64 54.58
N LEU A 40 -37.70 -48.64 55.08
CA LEU A 40 -38.26 -47.64 56.00
C LEU A 40 -39.45 -46.93 55.33
N THR A 41 -40.55 -46.73 56.04
CA THR A 41 -41.69 -45.99 55.51
C THR A 41 -41.43 -44.49 55.59
N GLU A 42 -42.17 -43.66 54.85
CA GLU A 42 -42.09 -42.19 54.94
C GLU A 42 -42.33 -41.70 56.37
N THR A 43 -43.40 -42.19 57.03
CA THR A 43 -43.67 -41.96 58.46
C THR A 43 -42.57 -42.49 59.38
N GLY A 44 -41.86 -43.53 58.96
CA GLY A 44 -40.74 -44.08 59.70
C GLY A 44 -39.50 -43.18 59.60
N ILE A 45 -39.27 -42.55 58.44
CA ILE A 45 -38.23 -41.56 58.25
C ILE A 45 -38.51 -40.31 59.10
N GLU A 46 -39.75 -39.83 59.13
CA GLU A 46 -40.18 -38.72 59.99
C GLU A 46 -39.94 -38.96 61.50
N ALA A 47 -39.93 -40.22 61.93
CA ALA A 47 -39.67 -40.59 63.33
C ALA A 47 -38.17 -40.54 63.71
N LEU A 48 -37.25 -40.55 62.75
CA LEU A 48 -35.80 -40.60 63.02
C LEU A 48 -35.23 -39.21 63.29
N ALA A 49 -34.44 -39.04 64.34
CA ALA A 49 -33.63 -37.85 64.56
C ALA A 49 -32.57 -37.67 63.45
N GLY A 50 -32.22 -36.41 63.15
CA GLY A 50 -31.17 -36.11 62.16
C GLY A 50 -29.82 -36.80 62.47
N THR A 51 -29.46 -36.94 63.75
CA THR A 51 -28.22 -37.63 64.16
C THR A 51 -28.22 -39.13 63.87
N GLN A 52 -29.39 -39.77 63.84
CA GLN A 52 -29.58 -41.15 63.41
C GLN A 52 -29.37 -41.27 61.91
N LEU A 53 -29.99 -40.39 61.11
CA LEU A 53 -29.83 -40.35 59.65
C LEU A 53 -28.38 -40.03 59.24
N GLN A 54 -27.70 -39.13 59.96
CA GLN A 54 -26.29 -38.82 59.73
C GLN A 54 -25.37 -40.02 59.98
N ALA A 55 -25.79 -41.03 60.75
CA ALA A 55 -24.98 -42.22 61.01
C ALA A 55 -24.89 -43.19 59.82
N LEU A 56 -25.74 -43.02 58.79
CA LEU A 56 -25.66 -43.79 57.56
C LEU A 56 -24.36 -43.51 56.81
N SER A 57 -23.66 -44.53 56.33
CA SER A 57 -22.53 -44.35 55.41
C SER A 57 -22.96 -43.78 54.05
N THR A 58 -22.00 -43.31 53.26
CA THR A 58 -22.25 -42.83 51.88
C THR A 58 -22.86 -43.92 50.98
N LYS A 59 -22.56 -45.20 51.22
CA LYS A 59 -23.21 -46.31 50.52
C LYS A 59 -24.65 -46.50 50.97
N GLN A 60 -24.92 -46.33 52.27
CA GLN A 60 -26.25 -46.54 52.85
C GLN A 60 -27.24 -45.44 52.47
N VAL A 61 -26.81 -44.17 52.37
CA VAL A 61 -27.70 -43.08 51.93
C VAL A 61 -28.21 -43.27 50.49
N THR A 62 -27.48 -44.00 49.64
CA THR A 62 -27.93 -44.35 48.28
C THR A 62 -29.14 -45.32 48.26
N ALA A 63 -29.46 -45.93 49.40
CA ALA A 63 -30.62 -46.81 49.55
C ALA A 63 -31.94 -46.05 49.79
N LEU A 64 -31.86 -44.78 50.19
CA LEU A 64 -33.04 -43.95 50.41
C LEU A 64 -33.77 -43.67 49.09
N ALA A 65 -35.09 -43.84 49.06
CA ALA A 65 -35.93 -43.44 47.96
C ALA A 65 -36.16 -41.92 47.96
N ALA A 66 -36.46 -41.34 46.80
CA ALA A 66 -36.80 -39.92 46.69
C ALA A 66 -37.98 -39.51 47.59
N THR A 67 -38.97 -40.40 47.76
CA THR A 67 -40.13 -40.11 48.60
C THR A 67 -39.81 -40.17 50.10
N GLN A 68 -38.86 -41.01 50.50
CA GLN A 68 -38.33 -41.03 51.86
C GLN A 68 -37.57 -39.73 52.17
N ILE A 69 -36.80 -39.20 51.20
CA ILE A 69 -36.09 -37.92 51.37
C ILE A 69 -37.10 -36.77 51.50
N ARG A 70 -38.15 -36.75 50.68
CA ARG A 70 -39.22 -35.74 50.77
C ARG A 70 -39.99 -35.78 52.09
N ALA A 71 -40.05 -36.93 52.77
CA ALA A 71 -40.67 -37.05 54.08
C ALA A 71 -39.79 -36.50 55.23
N LEU A 72 -38.56 -36.07 54.96
CA LEU A 72 -37.72 -35.43 55.98
C LEU A 72 -38.26 -34.05 56.32
N THR A 73 -38.24 -33.72 57.61
CA THR A 73 -38.31 -32.32 58.05
C THR A 73 -36.93 -31.67 57.87
N THR A 74 -36.90 -30.36 57.63
CA THR A 74 -35.66 -29.60 57.49
C THR A 74 -34.68 -29.78 58.66
N SER A 75 -35.20 -29.98 59.89
CA SER A 75 -34.39 -30.24 61.09
C SER A 75 -33.65 -31.59 61.07
N GLN A 76 -34.14 -32.56 60.29
CA GLN A 76 -33.51 -33.88 60.13
C GLN A 76 -32.38 -33.86 59.11
N ILE A 77 -32.24 -32.80 58.31
CA ILE A 77 -31.31 -32.73 57.18
C ILE A 77 -29.93 -32.26 57.63
N VAL A 78 -29.27 -33.13 58.38
CA VAL A 78 -27.91 -32.92 58.91
C VAL A 78 -26.87 -33.80 58.21
N PHE A 79 -27.14 -34.20 56.96
CA PHE A 79 -26.20 -34.99 56.15
C PHE A 79 -24.86 -34.26 56.01
N SER A 80 -23.77 -35.02 56.09
CA SER A 80 -22.42 -34.55 55.81
C SER A 80 -22.23 -34.28 54.31
N ALA A 81 -21.21 -33.48 53.98
CA ALA A 81 -20.82 -33.20 52.60
C ALA A 81 -20.60 -34.49 51.78
N ALA A 82 -19.99 -35.51 52.38
CA ALA A 82 -19.74 -36.79 51.70
C ALA A 82 -21.02 -37.62 51.47
N GLN A 83 -22.02 -37.50 52.35
CA GLN A 83 -23.31 -38.15 52.14
C GLN A 83 -24.12 -37.44 51.05
N LEU A 84 -24.08 -36.10 51.00
CA LEU A 84 -24.72 -35.33 49.94
C LEU A 84 -24.16 -35.68 48.57
N ALA A 85 -22.83 -35.77 48.45
CA ALA A 85 -22.12 -36.20 47.24
C ALA A 85 -22.43 -37.64 46.77
N ALA A 86 -23.13 -38.44 47.59
CA ALA A 86 -23.47 -39.82 47.27
C ALA A 86 -24.91 -39.98 46.77
N PHE A 87 -25.75 -38.93 46.85
CA PHE A 87 -27.11 -38.99 46.34
C PHE A 87 -27.12 -39.01 44.80
N ASN A 88 -28.05 -39.76 44.23
CA ASN A 88 -28.31 -39.73 42.79
C ASN A 88 -29.37 -38.65 42.44
N GLY A 89 -29.56 -38.37 41.16
CA GLY A 89 -30.47 -37.31 40.72
C GLY A 89 -31.93 -37.46 41.15
N ALA A 90 -32.45 -38.70 41.29
CA ALA A 90 -33.81 -38.89 41.80
C ALA A 90 -33.91 -38.56 43.29
N GLN A 91 -32.87 -38.89 44.06
CA GLN A 91 -32.78 -38.58 45.48
C GLN A 91 -32.61 -37.08 45.73
N VAL A 92 -31.80 -36.41 44.91
CA VAL A 92 -31.64 -34.95 44.98
C VAL A 92 -32.96 -34.22 44.76
N ARG A 93 -33.76 -34.65 43.78
CA ARG A 93 -35.14 -34.12 43.57
C ARG A 93 -36.13 -34.44 44.68
N GLY A 94 -35.74 -35.27 45.65
CA GLY A 94 -36.53 -35.54 46.84
C GLY A 94 -36.46 -34.43 47.88
N PHE A 95 -35.41 -33.60 47.89
CA PHE A 95 -35.31 -32.44 48.79
C PHE A 95 -36.27 -31.34 48.38
N GLU A 96 -36.93 -30.69 49.34
CA GLU A 96 -37.80 -29.55 49.07
C GLU A 96 -36.99 -28.25 48.99
N ALA A 97 -37.59 -27.16 48.50
CA ALA A 97 -36.91 -25.87 48.37
C ALA A 97 -36.42 -25.35 49.73
N GLU A 98 -37.26 -25.48 50.76
CA GLU A 98 -36.98 -25.10 52.14
C GLU A 98 -35.77 -25.86 52.70
N ASP A 99 -35.57 -27.10 52.27
CA ASP A 99 -34.42 -27.91 52.67
C ASP A 99 -33.13 -27.37 52.08
N ILE A 100 -33.14 -27.04 50.78
CA ILE A 100 -31.98 -26.46 50.09
C ILE A 100 -31.60 -25.10 50.70
N ALA A 101 -32.60 -24.27 51.00
CA ALA A 101 -32.38 -22.98 51.67
C ALA A 101 -31.72 -23.14 53.05
N ALA A 102 -32.00 -24.24 53.76
CA ALA A 102 -31.44 -24.53 55.08
C ALA A 102 -30.04 -25.18 55.05
N PHE A 103 -29.50 -25.59 53.90
CA PHE A 103 -28.18 -26.21 53.82
C PHE A 103 -27.08 -25.25 54.28
N SER A 104 -26.22 -25.73 55.19
CA SER A 104 -25.00 -25.02 55.58
C SER A 104 -24.01 -24.89 54.42
N LEU A 105 -23.10 -23.91 54.48
CA LEU A 105 -22.07 -23.74 53.43
C LEU A 105 -21.16 -24.99 53.27
N THR A 106 -20.98 -25.77 54.33
CA THR A 106 -20.24 -27.04 54.27
C THR A 106 -21.02 -28.10 53.49
N GLN A 107 -22.34 -28.15 53.67
CA GLN A 107 -23.22 -29.04 52.90
C GLN A 107 -23.27 -28.63 51.44
N ILE A 108 -23.39 -27.32 51.15
CA ILE A 108 -23.31 -26.78 49.79
C ILE A 108 -22.02 -27.22 49.11
N LYS A 109 -20.87 -27.07 49.76
CA LYS A 109 -19.56 -27.50 49.22
C LYS A 109 -19.43 -29.02 49.03
N GLY A 110 -20.32 -29.80 49.61
CA GLY A 110 -20.41 -31.24 49.42
C GLY A 110 -21.12 -31.65 48.12
N LEU A 111 -21.98 -30.80 47.57
CA LEU A 111 -22.68 -31.09 46.33
C LEU A 111 -21.70 -31.15 45.15
N THR A 112 -21.87 -32.12 44.28
CA THR A 112 -21.11 -32.29 43.04
C THR A 112 -21.88 -31.71 41.86
N ALA A 113 -21.20 -31.63 40.71
CA ALA A 113 -21.85 -31.25 39.45
C ALA A 113 -23.02 -32.18 39.06
N VAL A 114 -22.99 -33.45 39.49
CA VAL A 114 -24.05 -34.42 39.18
C VAL A 114 -25.32 -34.11 39.95
N GLU A 115 -25.19 -33.77 41.23
CA GLU A 115 -26.35 -33.41 42.04
C GLU A 115 -26.95 -32.08 41.59
N LEU A 116 -26.10 -31.06 41.34
CA LEU A 116 -26.55 -29.75 40.90
C LEU A 116 -27.32 -29.83 39.58
N ALA A 117 -26.81 -30.56 38.58
CA ALA A 117 -27.48 -30.74 37.29
C ALA A 117 -28.78 -31.56 37.33
N ALA A 118 -29.08 -32.20 38.47
CA ALA A 118 -30.28 -33.02 38.65
C ALA A 118 -31.41 -32.29 39.39
N MET A 119 -31.12 -31.11 39.96
CA MET A 119 -32.07 -30.28 40.69
C MET A 119 -33.18 -29.75 39.79
N THR A 120 -34.29 -29.40 40.40
CA THR A 120 -35.40 -28.68 39.75
C THR A 120 -35.19 -27.17 39.84
N SER A 121 -35.89 -26.39 39.01
CA SER A 121 -35.83 -24.91 39.08
C SER A 121 -36.18 -24.39 40.48
N ASP A 122 -37.23 -24.92 41.11
CA ASP A 122 -37.62 -24.51 42.47
C ASP A 122 -36.52 -24.75 43.52
N GLN A 123 -35.74 -25.84 43.36
CA GLN A 123 -34.61 -26.14 44.25
C GLN A 123 -33.42 -25.22 44.00
N ILE A 124 -33.21 -24.78 42.76
CA ILE A 124 -32.13 -23.85 42.39
C ILE A 124 -32.47 -22.45 42.92
N ASP A 125 -33.72 -22.01 42.73
CA ASP A 125 -34.24 -20.72 43.21
C ASP A 125 -34.16 -20.62 44.74
N ALA A 126 -34.19 -21.74 45.44
CA ALA A 126 -34.06 -21.79 46.90
C ALA A 126 -32.65 -21.47 47.42
N PHE A 127 -31.61 -21.50 46.59
CA PHE A 127 -30.27 -21.12 47.04
C PHE A 127 -30.20 -19.63 47.36
N SER A 128 -29.70 -19.29 48.55
CA SER A 128 -29.35 -17.90 48.85
C SER A 128 -28.11 -17.45 48.07
N ALA A 129 -28.00 -16.14 47.83
CA ALA A 129 -26.80 -15.50 47.29
C ALA A 129 -25.50 -15.91 48.02
N THR A 130 -25.55 -16.08 49.35
CA THR A 130 -24.39 -16.51 50.15
C THR A 130 -24.01 -17.97 49.87
N GLN A 131 -24.99 -18.86 49.64
CA GLN A 131 -24.72 -20.25 49.28
C GLN A 131 -24.12 -20.34 47.87
N ILE A 132 -24.65 -19.58 46.89
CA ILE A 132 -24.07 -19.49 45.54
C ILE A 132 -22.62 -18.98 45.57
N ALA A 133 -22.35 -17.91 46.33
CA ALA A 133 -21.00 -17.38 46.49
C ALA A 133 -20.01 -18.38 47.12
N ALA A 134 -20.50 -19.31 47.97
CA ALA A 134 -19.67 -20.31 48.63
C ALA A 134 -19.34 -21.53 47.74
N MET A 135 -20.01 -21.69 46.58
CA MET A 135 -19.77 -22.78 45.65
C MET A 135 -18.39 -22.68 44.98
N SER A 136 -17.76 -23.83 44.74
CA SER A 136 -16.54 -23.90 43.95
C SER A 136 -16.79 -23.67 42.45
N VAL A 137 -15.75 -23.35 41.70
CA VAL A 137 -15.83 -23.22 40.22
C VAL A 137 -16.31 -24.50 39.54
N THR A 138 -16.00 -25.68 40.10
CA THR A 138 -16.46 -26.98 39.57
C THR A 138 -17.96 -27.17 39.77
N GLN A 139 -18.50 -26.68 40.89
CA GLN A 139 -19.92 -26.73 41.19
C GLN A 139 -20.72 -25.81 40.28
N VAL A 140 -20.28 -24.55 40.11
CA VAL A 140 -20.95 -23.61 39.20
C VAL A 140 -20.92 -24.10 37.74
N ARG A 141 -19.83 -24.76 37.32
CA ARG A 141 -19.75 -25.45 36.02
C ARG A 141 -20.70 -26.63 35.87
N GLY A 142 -21.16 -27.20 36.98
CA GLY A 142 -22.10 -28.32 37.01
C GLY A 142 -23.52 -27.92 36.64
N PHE A 143 -23.91 -26.67 36.84
CA PHE A 143 -25.23 -26.18 36.45
C PHE A 143 -25.46 -26.33 34.94
N THR A 144 -26.69 -26.64 34.55
CA THR A 144 -27.12 -26.56 33.16
C THR A 144 -27.20 -25.11 32.69
N ALA A 145 -27.29 -24.91 31.37
CA ALA A 145 -27.46 -23.58 30.81
C ALA A 145 -28.78 -22.92 31.23
N THR A 146 -29.83 -23.72 31.41
CA THR A 146 -31.14 -23.26 31.90
C THR A 146 -31.09 -22.84 33.36
N GLU A 147 -30.38 -23.59 34.22
CA GLU A 147 -30.22 -23.24 35.64
C GLU A 147 -29.43 -21.96 35.82
N ILE A 148 -28.32 -21.78 35.08
CA ILE A 148 -27.56 -20.52 35.09
C ILE A 148 -28.40 -19.34 34.62
N ALA A 149 -29.19 -19.51 33.56
CA ALA A 149 -30.07 -18.46 33.05
C ALA A 149 -31.26 -18.17 33.99
N GLY A 150 -31.64 -19.14 34.83
CA GLY A 150 -32.74 -19.03 35.79
C GLY A 150 -32.37 -18.36 37.12
N LEU A 151 -31.08 -18.21 37.44
CA LEU A 151 -30.66 -17.50 38.65
C LEU A 151 -31.23 -16.08 38.70
N ASP A 152 -31.77 -15.71 39.85
CA ASP A 152 -32.24 -14.35 40.10
C ASP A 152 -31.08 -13.34 40.15
N ASP A 153 -31.42 -12.05 40.22
CA ASP A 153 -30.43 -10.98 40.17
C ASP A 153 -29.45 -11.02 41.37
N ASP A 154 -29.91 -11.38 42.56
CA ASP A 154 -29.08 -11.44 43.78
C ASP A 154 -28.14 -12.66 43.77
N GLN A 155 -28.66 -13.82 43.34
CA GLN A 155 -27.91 -15.06 43.15
C GLN A 155 -26.83 -14.88 42.08
N PHE A 156 -27.20 -14.29 40.95
CA PHE A 156 -26.27 -14.07 39.84
C PHE A 156 -25.20 -13.03 40.21
N ALA A 157 -25.58 -11.94 40.89
CA ALA A 157 -24.64 -10.94 41.38
C ALA A 157 -23.65 -11.50 42.42
N ALA A 158 -24.03 -12.56 43.15
CA ALA A 158 -23.16 -13.20 44.13
C ALA A 158 -22.04 -14.07 43.54
N LEU A 159 -22.08 -14.37 42.23
CA LEU A 159 -20.99 -15.09 41.56
C LEU A 159 -19.70 -14.28 41.58
N SER A 160 -18.61 -14.87 42.06
CA SER A 160 -17.27 -14.29 41.95
C SER A 160 -16.78 -14.27 40.50
N ALA A 161 -15.77 -13.43 40.22
CA ALA A 161 -15.13 -13.38 38.90
C ALA A 161 -14.59 -14.75 38.44
N SER A 162 -14.06 -15.55 39.37
CA SER A 162 -13.57 -16.90 39.07
C SER A 162 -14.69 -17.86 38.69
N GLN A 163 -15.88 -17.73 39.29
CA GLN A 163 -17.04 -18.54 38.94
C GLN A 163 -17.63 -18.12 37.60
N VAL A 164 -17.75 -16.81 37.33
CA VAL A 164 -18.16 -16.29 36.01
C VAL A 164 -17.20 -16.75 34.91
N GLY A 165 -15.89 -16.66 35.15
CA GLY A 165 -14.87 -17.14 34.22
C GLY A 165 -14.86 -18.65 34.00
N ALA A 166 -15.40 -19.42 34.94
CA ALA A 166 -15.51 -20.86 34.83
C ALA A 166 -16.73 -21.31 34.01
N LEU A 167 -17.72 -20.44 33.79
CA LEU A 167 -18.90 -20.75 32.98
C LEU A 167 -18.48 -21.24 31.58
N THR A 168 -19.16 -22.28 31.13
CA THR A 168 -18.94 -22.86 29.80
C THR A 168 -19.52 -21.95 28.70
N PRO A 169 -19.02 -22.05 27.46
CA PRO A 169 -19.61 -21.37 26.30
C PRO A 169 -21.13 -21.54 26.18
N THR A 170 -21.65 -22.73 26.47
CA THR A 170 -23.10 -23.03 26.41
C THR A 170 -23.88 -22.29 27.50
N GLN A 171 -23.36 -22.23 28.73
CA GLN A 171 -23.99 -21.48 29.83
C GLN A 171 -23.96 -19.97 29.54
N ILE A 172 -22.84 -19.43 29.04
CA ILE A 172 -22.72 -18.01 28.70
C ILE A 172 -23.71 -17.63 27.60
N LYS A 173 -23.86 -18.46 26.57
CA LYS A 173 -24.82 -18.22 25.48
C LYS A 173 -26.29 -18.21 25.94
N ALA A 174 -26.60 -18.85 27.07
CA ALA A 174 -27.96 -18.86 27.63
C ALA A 174 -28.28 -17.65 28.52
N LEU A 175 -27.28 -16.87 28.94
CA LEU A 175 -27.50 -15.67 29.76
C LEU A 175 -28.37 -14.64 29.03
N SER A 176 -29.30 -14.02 29.77
CA SER A 176 -30.07 -12.89 29.24
C SER A 176 -29.21 -11.63 29.12
N SER A 177 -29.66 -10.67 28.29
CA SER A 177 -29.05 -9.34 28.22
C SER A 177 -29.07 -8.62 29.57
N THR A 178 -30.10 -8.83 30.39
CA THR A 178 -30.22 -8.23 31.72
C THR A 178 -29.16 -8.75 32.67
N GLN A 179 -28.95 -10.07 32.69
CA GLN A 179 -27.87 -10.69 33.49
C GLN A 179 -26.49 -10.20 33.05
N ILE A 180 -26.23 -10.05 31.74
CA ILE A 180 -24.97 -9.47 31.25
C ILE A 180 -24.80 -8.02 31.71
N ALA A 181 -25.83 -7.18 31.58
CA ALA A 181 -25.80 -5.78 32.00
C ALA A 181 -25.64 -5.61 33.52
N ALA A 182 -26.12 -6.58 34.31
CA ALA A 182 -26.02 -6.58 35.78
C ALA A 182 -24.63 -6.95 36.33
N LEU A 183 -23.73 -7.50 35.50
CA LEU A 183 -22.39 -7.89 35.95
C LEU A 183 -21.58 -6.68 36.44
N SER A 184 -20.89 -6.84 37.57
CA SER A 184 -19.88 -5.88 38.00
C SER A 184 -18.64 -5.93 37.08
N THR A 185 -17.88 -4.84 37.06
CA THR A 185 -16.58 -4.77 36.35
C THR A 185 -15.60 -5.85 36.83
N THR A 186 -15.65 -6.21 38.12
CA THR A 186 -14.86 -7.32 38.69
C THR A 186 -15.26 -8.66 38.07
N GLN A 187 -16.55 -8.93 37.91
CA GLN A 187 -17.04 -10.17 37.29
C GLN A 187 -16.73 -10.22 35.79
N VAL A 188 -16.90 -9.11 35.07
CA VAL A 188 -16.58 -9.00 33.63
C VAL A 188 -15.11 -9.31 33.35
N LYS A 189 -14.20 -8.88 34.24
CA LYS A 189 -12.76 -9.23 34.15
C LYS A 189 -12.50 -10.73 34.25
N GLY A 190 -13.42 -11.49 34.85
CA GLY A 190 -13.36 -12.95 34.96
C GLY A 190 -13.58 -13.69 33.65
N PHE A 191 -14.23 -13.08 32.65
CA PHE A 191 -14.53 -13.76 31.40
C PHE A 191 -13.26 -14.21 30.65
N THR A 192 -13.31 -15.44 30.13
CA THR A 192 -12.28 -16.00 29.27
C THR A 192 -12.53 -15.63 27.80
N PRO A 193 -11.51 -15.70 26.92
CA PRO A 193 -11.71 -15.47 25.49
C PRO A 193 -12.75 -16.41 24.86
N ALA A 194 -12.76 -17.69 25.29
CA ALA A 194 -13.75 -18.67 24.81
C ALA A 194 -15.17 -18.32 25.26
N GLY A 195 -15.33 -17.76 26.47
CA GLY A 195 -16.62 -17.31 26.97
C GLY A 195 -17.16 -16.11 26.19
N LEU A 196 -16.33 -15.08 26.00
CA LEU A 196 -16.72 -13.89 25.22
C LEU A 196 -16.99 -14.23 23.75
N GLY A 197 -16.25 -15.18 23.17
CA GLY A 197 -16.49 -15.66 21.82
C GLY A 197 -17.77 -16.49 21.65
N ALA A 198 -18.34 -17.01 22.74
CA ALA A 198 -19.61 -17.73 22.74
C ALA A 198 -20.83 -16.80 22.81
N MET A 199 -20.63 -15.53 23.22
CA MET A 199 -21.70 -14.55 23.32
C MET A 199 -22.31 -14.26 21.94
N THR A 200 -23.62 -14.08 21.93
CA THR A 200 -24.35 -13.54 20.77
C THR A 200 -24.12 -12.04 20.62
N THR A 201 -24.41 -11.48 19.45
CA THR A 201 -24.33 -10.01 19.24
C THR A 201 -25.24 -9.25 20.19
N THR A 202 -26.44 -9.77 20.49
CA THR A 202 -27.36 -9.16 21.46
C THR A 202 -26.76 -9.10 22.87
N GLN A 203 -26.05 -10.15 23.29
CA GLN A 203 -25.38 -10.17 24.58
C GLN A 203 -24.16 -9.24 24.60
N VAL A 204 -23.38 -9.18 23.52
CA VAL A 204 -22.25 -8.23 23.42
C VAL A 204 -22.77 -6.78 23.48
N SER A 205 -23.86 -6.46 22.78
CA SER A 205 -24.50 -5.14 22.84
C SER A 205 -25.15 -4.83 24.19
N ALA A 206 -25.33 -5.81 25.07
CA ALA A 206 -25.87 -5.60 26.41
C ALA A 206 -24.81 -5.20 27.45
N LEU A 207 -23.51 -5.32 27.13
CA LEU A 207 -22.44 -4.87 28.02
C LEU A 207 -22.51 -3.35 28.21
N THR A 208 -22.49 -2.83 29.42
CA THR A 208 -22.54 -1.38 29.62
C THR A 208 -21.20 -0.73 29.27
N PRO A 209 -21.15 0.57 28.90
CA PRO A 209 -19.90 1.29 28.68
C PRO A 209 -18.92 1.18 29.86
N GLU A 210 -19.39 1.11 31.10
CA GLU A 210 -18.55 0.94 32.30
C GLU A 210 -17.92 -0.45 32.39
N GLN A 211 -18.55 -1.48 31.82
CA GLN A 211 -18.05 -2.86 31.80
C GLN A 211 -16.97 -3.06 30.73
N ILE A 212 -17.02 -2.33 29.61
CA ILE A 212 -16.11 -2.50 28.47
C ILE A 212 -14.62 -2.34 28.86
N PRO A 213 -14.20 -1.31 29.61
CA PRO A 213 -12.80 -1.18 30.06
C PRO A 213 -12.30 -2.34 30.94
N ALA A 214 -13.20 -3.08 31.61
CA ALA A 214 -12.84 -4.21 32.47
C ALA A 214 -12.52 -5.50 31.70
N LEU A 215 -12.88 -5.59 30.42
CA LEU A 215 -12.52 -6.71 29.56
C LEU A 215 -10.99 -6.77 29.41
N SER A 216 -10.40 -7.91 29.77
CA SER A 216 -8.98 -8.12 29.52
C SER A 216 -8.68 -8.08 28.03
N VAL A 217 -7.46 -7.65 27.66
CA VAL A 217 -7.01 -7.64 26.26
C VAL A 217 -7.16 -9.03 25.61
N GLY A 218 -6.82 -10.10 26.34
CA GLY A 218 -6.98 -11.47 25.87
C GLY A 218 -8.45 -11.84 25.69
N GLY A 219 -9.32 -11.42 26.62
CA GLY A 219 -10.77 -11.63 26.52
C GLY A 219 -11.37 -10.93 25.30
N LEU A 220 -10.99 -9.68 25.06
CA LEU A 220 -11.48 -8.91 23.91
C LEU A 220 -11.13 -9.58 22.56
N LEU A 221 -9.96 -10.24 22.45
CA LEU A 221 -9.61 -11.04 21.26
C LEU A 221 -10.55 -12.23 21.03
N GLY A 222 -11.24 -12.70 22.08
CA GLY A 222 -12.28 -13.72 21.98
C GLY A 222 -13.59 -13.21 21.38
N VAL A 223 -13.91 -11.91 21.54
CA VAL A 223 -15.13 -11.31 20.96
C VAL A 223 -15.07 -11.40 19.44
N THR A 224 -16.09 -11.98 18.82
CA THR A 224 -16.11 -12.15 17.36
C THR A 224 -16.15 -10.80 16.62
N ALA A 225 -15.76 -10.78 15.35
CA ALA A 225 -15.86 -9.57 14.53
C ALA A 225 -17.31 -9.03 14.47
N ALA A 226 -18.30 -9.92 14.41
CA ALA A 226 -19.72 -9.54 14.46
C ALA A 226 -20.11 -8.96 15.84
N GLY A 227 -19.54 -9.49 16.93
CA GLY A 227 -19.72 -8.93 18.27
C GLY A 227 -19.18 -7.51 18.38
N ILE A 228 -17.94 -7.26 17.91
CA ILE A 228 -17.37 -5.90 17.87
C ILE A 228 -18.23 -4.97 16.99
N ALA A 229 -18.68 -5.45 15.82
CA ALA A 229 -19.56 -4.68 14.94
C ALA A 229 -20.94 -4.36 15.56
N SER A 230 -21.38 -5.11 16.57
CA SER A 230 -22.65 -4.88 17.28
C SER A 230 -22.56 -3.86 18.41
N LEU A 231 -21.36 -3.40 18.77
CA LEU A 231 -21.18 -2.36 19.79
C LEU A 231 -21.73 -1.01 19.31
N SER A 232 -22.43 -0.31 20.18
CA SER A 232 -22.79 1.10 20.02
C SER A 232 -21.55 2.00 20.02
N SER A 233 -21.70 3.24 19.55
CA SER A 233 -20.63 4.24 19.59
C SER A 233 -20.13 4.54 21.01
N GLU A 234 -21.01 4.49 22.01
CA GLU A 234 -20.64 4.72 23.42
C GLU A 234 -19.82 3.55 23.97
N GLN A 235 -20.23 2.32 23.70
CA GLN A 235 -19.46 1.13 24.10
C GLN A 235 -18.10 1.05 23.39
N LEU A 236 -18.05 1.38 22.09
CA LEU A 236 -16.80 1.41 21.34
C LEU A 236 -15.88 2.54 21.86
N GLY A 237 -16.44 3.72 22.15
CA GLY A 237 -15.72 4.84 22.76
C GLY A 237 -15.16 4.52 24.15
N ALA A 238 -15.81 3.61 24.90
CA ALA A 238 -15.33 3.14 26.19
C ALA A 238 -14.11 2.20 26.11
N LEU A 239 -13.78 1.63 24.93
CA LEU A 239 -12.57 0.83 24.78
C LEU A 239 -11.32 1.70 24.98
N THR A 240 -10.43 1.25 25.85
CA THR A 240 -9.16 1.94 26.07
C THR A 240 -8.26 1.85 24.83
N PRO A 241 -7.33 2.81 24.62
CA PRO A 241 -6.30 2.72 23.57
C PRO A 241 -5.55 1.38 23.58
N THR A 242 -5.23 0.84 24.76
CA THR A 242 -4.57 -0.47 24.90
C THR A 242 -5.43 -1.63 24.38
N GLN A 243 -6.75 -1.58 24.55
CA GLN A 243 -7.68 -2.56 24.02
C GLN A 243 -7.82 -2.43 22.49
N ILE A 244 -7.98 -1.21 21.98
CA ILE A 244 -8.09 -0.93 20.53
C ILE A 244 -6.84 -1.41 19.78
N GLY A 245 -5.65 -1.08 20.29
CA GLY A 245 -4.39 -1.47 19.66
C GLY A 245 -4.11 -2.97 19.64
N ARG A 246 -4.94 -3.76 20.32
CA ARG A 246 -4.83 -5.22 20.38
C ARG A 246 -5.96 -5.95 19.67
N LEU A 247 -6.90 -5.23 19.07
CA LEU A 247 -7.90 -5.84 18.18
C LEU A 247 -7.21 -6.60 17.03
N SER A 248 -7.75 -7.76 16.70
CA SER A 248 -7.27 -8.56 15.57
C SER A 248 -7.65 -7.93 14.23
N PHE A 249 -6.96 -8.37 13.17
CA PHE A 249 -7.29 -7.98 11.79
C PHE A 249 -8.79 -8.18 11.46
N GLN A 250 -9.39 -9.30 11.87
CA GLN A 250 -10.80 -9.58 11.59
C GLN A 250 -11.75 -8.67 12.37
N GLN A 251 -11.41 -8.32 13.61
CA GLN A 251 -12.22 -7.42 14.43
C GLN A 251 -12.20 -5.99 13.89
N VAL A 252 -11.02 -5.47 13.53
CA VAL A 252 -10.92 -4.11 12.93
C VAL A 252 -11.62 -4.06 11.58
N ARG A 253 -11.42 -5.08 10.73
CA ARG A 253 -12.12 -5.17 9.44
C ARG A 253 -13.65 -5.30 9.58
N GLY A 254 -14.12 -5.82 10.72
CA GLY A 254 -15.54 -5.97 11.03
C GLY A 254 -16.22 -4.69 11.51
N LEU A 255 -15.47 -3.66 11.93
CA LEU A 255 -16.03 -2.38 12.34
C LEU A 255 -16.85 -1.76 11.20
N THR A 256 -17.94 -1.09 11.52
CA THR A 256 -18.69 -0.31 10.54
C THR A 256 -18.00 1.02 10.23
N ALA A 257 -18.34 1.65 9.11
CA ALA A 257 -17.85 2.99 8.77
C ALA A 257 -18.17 4.02 9.87
N THR A 258 -19.39 3.99 10.42
CA THR A 258 -19.83 4.87 11.52
C THR A 258 -19.07 4.61 12.82
N GLN A 259 -18.72 3.35 13.10
CA GLN A 259 -17.91 3.01 14.27
C GLN A 259 -16.48 3.56 14.13
N VAL A 260 -15.87 3.42 12.95
CA VAL A 260 -14.51 3.94 12.68
C VAL A 260 -14.48 5.47 12.75
N SER A 261 -15.47 6.16 12.15
CA SER A 261 -15.57 7.62 12.23
C SER A 261 -15.86 8.14 13.64
N GLY A 262 -16.46 7.32 14.51
CA GLY A 262 -16.75 7.66 15.90
C GLY A 262 -15.59 7.43 16.88
N LEU A 263 -14.46 6.87 16.44
CA LEU A 263 -13.29 6.68 17.29
C LEU A 263 -12.64 8.01 17.66
N ALA A 264 -12.26 8.16 18.93
CA ALA A 264 -11.46 9.29 19.37
C ALA A 264 -10.02 9.20 18.79
N ASP A 265 -9.34 10.35 18.66
CA ASP A 265 -7.99 10.41 18.11
C ASP A 265 -6.99 9.50 18.84
N THR A 266 -7.12 9.39 20.17
CA THR A 266 -6.26 8.51 20.99
C THR A 266 -6.52 7.03 20.73
N GLN A 267 -7.75 6.66 20.37
CA GLN A 267 -8.10 5.29 19.97
C GLN A 267 -7.62 5.00 18.54
N LEU A 268 -7.84 5.93 17.61
CA LEU A 268 -7.32 5.84 16.25
C LEU A 268 -5.80 5.70 16.27
N ALA A 269 -5.07 6.56 16.98
CA ALA A 269 -3.62 6.51 17.11
C ALA A 269 -3.10 5.20 17.75
N ALA A 270 -3.95 4.51 18.51
CA ALA A 270 -3.60 3.24 19.14
C ALA A 270 -3.74 2.03 18.20
N LEU A 271 -4.44 2.15 17.05
CA LEU A 271 -4.53 1.08 16.07
C LEU A 271 -3.13 0.66 15.60
N ALA A 272 -2.78 -0.60 15.88
CA ALA A 272 -1.53 -1.19 15.44
C ALA A 272 -1.48 -1.32 13.90
N PRO A 273 -0.29 -1.46 13.29
CA PRO A 273 -0.16 -1.56 11.82
C PRO A 273 -1.03 -2.65 11.19
N ILE A 274 -1.24 -3.77 11.88
CA ILE A 274 -2.12 -4.86 11.41
C ILE A 274 -3.61 -4.47 11.42
N GLY A 275 -4.02 -3.58 12.33
CA GLY A 275 -5.38 -3.04 12.37
C GLY A 275 -5.57 -2.01 11.27
N VAL A 276 -4.61 -1.11 11.07
CA VAL A 276 -4.68 -0.10 9.99
C VAL A 276 -4.73 -0.75 8.61
N SER A 277 -3.94 -1.80 8.37
CA SER A 277 -4.00 -2.56 7.10
C SER A 277 -5.28 -3.39 6.94
N ALA A 278 -6.05 -3.60 8.02
CA ALA A 278 -7.34 -4.28 7.98
C ALA A 278 -8.51 -3.36 7.60
N LEU A 279 -8.31 -2.04 7.66
CA LEU A 279 -9.34 -1.07 7.30
C LEU A 279 -9.68 -1.19 5.81
N THR A 280 -10.97 -1.17 5.53
CA THR A 280 -11.56 -1.19 4.19
C THR A 280 -11.64 0.24 3.63
N ALA A 281 -11.79 0.34 2.31
CA ALA A 281 -12.04 1.61 1.62
C ALA A 281 -13.19 2.40 2.24
N SER A 282 -14.33 1.75 2.54
CA SER A 282 -15.50 2.40 3.15
C SER A 282 -15.26 2.89 4.57
N GLN A 283 -14.42 2.23 5.35
CA GLN A 283 -14.09 2.67 6.70
C GLN A 283 -13.13 3.88 6.68
N LEU A 284 -12.18 3.89 5.75
CA LEU A 284 -11.26 5.00 5.56
C LEU A 284 -11.96 6.24 5.01
N ALA A 285 -12.83 6.07 4.01
CA ALA A 285 -13.64 7.17 3.45
C ALA A 285 -14.60 7.81 4.47
N ALA A 286 -14.87 7.14 5.59
CA ALA A 286 -15.71 7.69 6.67
C ALA A 286 -14.94 8.52 7.70
N LEU A 287 -13.60 8.49 7.69
CA LEU A 287 -12.79 9.34 8.57
C LEU A 287 -12.95 10.82 8.20
N SER A 288 -12.99 11.68 9.21
CA SER A 288 -12.90 13.14 9.00
C SER A 288 -11.49 13.56 8.56
N GLN A 289 -11.37 14.78 8.03
CA GLN A 289 -10.07 15.36 7.67
C GLN A 289 -9.16 15.46 8.91
N GLU A 290 -9.72 15.84 10.06
CA GLU A 290 -9.01 15.92 11.33
C GLU A 290 -8.47 14.55 11.77
N GLN A 291 -9.28 13.50 11.65
CA GLN A 291 -8.86 12.14 11.97
C GLN A 291 -7.76 11.63 11.03
N VAL A 292 -7.84 11.94 9.72
CA VAL A 292 -6.79 11.59 8.74
C VAL A 292 -5.49 12.34 9.05
N ALA A 293 -5.58 13.64 9.34
CA ALA A 293 -4.43 14.46 9.75
C ALA A 293 -3.79 13.97 11.06
N ALA A 294 -4.57 13.37 11.96
CA ALA A 294 -4.10 12.82 13.23
C ALA A 294 -3.41 11.44 13.11
N LEU A 295 -3.51 10.75 11.96
CA LEU A 295 -2.85 9.45 11.77
C LEU A 295 -1.32 9.58 11.86
N SER A 296 -0.69 8.71 12.62
CA SER A 296 0.78 8.68 12.70
C SER A 296 1.40 8.19 11.38
N THR A 297 2.67 8.56 11.14
CA THR A 297 3.43 8.09 9.97
C THR A 297 3.55 6.56 9.90
N THR A 298 3.59 5.88 11.05
CA THR A 298 3.57 4.42 11.14
C THR A 298 2.25 3.84 10.63
N GLN A 299 1.13 4.50 10.93
CA GLN A 299 -0.19 4.08 10.48
C GLN A 299 -0.38 4.35 9.00
N ILE A 300 0.04 5.53 8.53
CA ILE A 300 0.05 5.86 7.09
C ILE A 300 0.86 4.81 6.31
N LYS A 301 2.06 4.42 6.78
CA LYS A 301 2.85 3.33 6.17
C LYS A 301 2.18 1.95 6.21
N GLY A 302 1.24 1.74 7.13
CA GLY A 302 0.46 0.51 7.24
C GLY A 302 -0.70 0.42 6.26
N LEU A 303 -1.12 1.53 5.64
CA LEU A 303 -2.19 1.54 4.64
C LEU A 303 -1.75 0.82 3.35
N THR A 304 -2.66 0.06 2.75
CA THR A 304 -2.40 -0.54 1.44
C THR A 304 -2.54 0.50 0.32
N PRO A 305 -1.92 0.32 -0.85
CA PRO A 305 -2.11 1.25 -1.98
C PRO A 305 -3.59 1.40 -2.39
N ALA A 306 -4.36 0.31 -2.36
CA ALA A 306 -5.79 0.33 -2.66
C ALA A 306 -6.62 1.09 -1.61
N ALA A 307 -6.17 1.08 -0.35
CA ALA A 307 -6.80 1.84 0.74
C ALA A 307 -6.51 3.35 0.62
N LEU A 308 -5.30 3.73 0.20
CA LEU A 308 -4.93 5.12 -0.03
C LEU A 308 -5.69 5.72 -1.23
N GLY A 309 -5.76 5.02 -2.36
CA GLY A 309 -6.54 5.47 -3.53
C GLY A 309 -8.07 5.40 -3.34
N ALA A 310 -8.55 5.03 -2.15
CA ALA A 310 -9.95 5.10 -1.78
C ALA A 310 -10.27 6.28 -0.85
N LEU A 311 -9.25 7.03 -0.43
CA LEU A 311 -9.46 8.30 0.27
C LEU A 311 -10.09 9.29 -0.70
N SER A 312 -10.91 10.19 -0.16
CA SER A 312 -11.40 11.34 -0.91
C SER A 312 -10.29 12.38 -1.09
N VAL A 313 -10.44 13.24 -2.09
CA VAL A 313 -9.54 14.39 -2.32
C VAL A 313 -9.40 15.25 -1.05
N ASP A 314 -10.51 15.56 -0.37
CA ASP A 314 -10.48 16.32 0.88
C ASP A 314 -9.65 15.63 1.99
N GLN A 315 -9.67 14.30 2.06
CA GLN A 315 -8.86 13.54 3.01
C GLN A 315 -7.38 13.48 2.61
N ILE A 316 -7.09 13.45 1.30
CA ILE A 316 -5.72 13.53 0.79
C ILE A 316 -5.15 14.91 1.08
N ASP A 317 -5.91 15.98 0.86
CA ASP A 317 -5.54 17.36 1.17
C ASP A 317 -5.27 17.56 2.68
N ALA A 318 -5.92 16.77 3.54
CA ALA A 318 -5.67 16.76 4.99
C ALA A 318 -4.33 16.09 5.40
N LEU A 319 -3.66 15.37 4.50
CA LEU A 319 -2.36 14.75 4.80
C LEU A 319 -1.27 15.81 4.97
N SER A 320 -0.63 15.82 6.13
CA SER A 320 0.51 16.67 6.42
C SER A 320 1.75 16.30 5.59
N ALA A 321 2.68 17.26 5.43
CA ALA A 321 3.98 17.01 4.81
C ALA A 321 4.74 15.82 5.46
N THR A 322 4.64 15.68 6.79
CA THR A 322 5.26 14.57 7.52
C THR A 322 4.65 13.22 7.15
N GLN A 323 3.34 13.15 6.94
CA GLN A 323 2.65 11.93 6.47
C GLN A 323 2.97 11.64 5.00
N MET A 324 3.00 12.67 4.13
CA MET A 324 3.37 12.52 2.72
C MET A 324 4.79 11.98 2.54
N SER A 325 5.76 12.53 3.28
CA SER A 325 7.15 12.03 3.26
C SER A 325 7.30 10.59 3.80
N ALA A 326 6.33 10.12 4.60
CA ALA A 326 6.33 8.77 5.14
C ALA A 326 5.79 7.71 4.16
N LEU A 327 5.07 8.10 3.10
CA LEU A 327 4.52 7.17 2.11
C LEU A 327 5.61 6.37 1.41
N SER A 328 5.41 5.08 1.21
CA SER A 328 6.31 4.27 0.40
C SER A 328 6.11 4.54 -1.11
N VAL A 329 7.10 4.15 -1.92
CA VAL A 329 6.97 4.21 -3.39
C VAL A 329 5.80 3.37 -3.93
N THR A 330 5.42 2.30 -3.25
CA THR A 330 4.26 1.47 -3.64
C THR A 330 2.94 2.14 -3.29
N GLN A 331 2.91 2.88 -2.19
CA GLN A 331 1.75 3.67 -1.76
C GLN A 331 1.52 4.87 -2.68
N ILE A 332 2.58 5.57 -3.10
CA ILE A 332 2.49 6.68 -4.08
C ILE A 332 1.84 6.21 -5.39
N ARG A 333 2.16 5.00 -5.86
CA ARG A 333 1.53 4.41 -7.06
C ARG A 333 0.05 4.04 -6.87
N GLY A 334 -0.45 4.07 -5.64
CA GLY A 334 -1.85 3.82 -5.31
C GLY A 334 -2.77 5.01 -5.56
N PHE A 335 -2.23 6.23 -5.62
CA PHE A 335 -3.02 7.42 -5.98
C PHE A 335 -3.50 7.35 -7.42
N ASP A 336 -4.74 7.76 -7.67
CA ASP A 336 -5.22 7.95 -9.02
C ASP A 336 -4.83 9.33 -9.60
N ALA A 337 -5.39 9.66 -10.77
CA ALA A 337 -5.13 10.96 -11.40
C ALA A 337 -5.80 12.14 -10.67
N ALA A 338 -6.98 11.95 -10.08
CA ALA A 338 -7.68 12.98 -9.33
C ALA A 338 -6.95 13.27 -8.01
N ASP A 339 -6.56 12.21 -7.29
CA ASP A 339 -5.72 12.28 -6.09
C ASP A 339 -4.43 13.05 -6.35
N THR A 340 -3.75 12.71 -7.46
CA THR A 340 -2.48 13.36 -7.82
C THR A 340 -2.68 14.83 -8.19
N ALA A 341 -3.77 15.16 -8.86
CA ALA A 341 -4.08 16.53 -9.25
C ALA A 341 -4.45 17.42 -8.05
N SER A 342 -4.93 16.85 -6.94
CA SER A 342 -5.28 17.63 -5.74
C SER A 342 -4.09 18.03 -4.90
N LEU A 343 -2.95 17.31 -5.01
CA LEU A 343 -1.77 17.55 -4.19
C LEU A 343 -1.29 19.01 -4.27
N ASP A 344 -1.24 19.69 -3.13
CA ASP A 344 -0.75 21.06 -3.09
C ASP A 344 0.79 21.13 -3.17
N ALA A 345 1.33 22.36 -3.26
CA ALA A 345 2.78 22.57 -3.33
C ALA A 345 3.52 22.10 -2.05
N VAL A 346 2.88 22.13 -0.88
CA VAL A 346 3.49 21.70 0.40
C VAL A 346 3.60 20.17 0.42
N GLN A 347 2.53 19.47 0.05
CA GLN A 347 2.47 18.02 -0.04
C GLN A 347 3.41 17.49 -1.11
N LEU A 348 3.42 18.10 -2.30
CA LEU A 348 4.37 17.75 -3.34
C LEU A 348 5.80 17.94 -2.86
N ARG A 349 6.17 19.09 -2.28
CA ARG A 349 7.52 19.36 -1.76
C ARG A 349 7.96 18.45 -0.61
N ALA A 350 7.02 17.82 0.08
CA ALA A 350 7.32 16.85 1.12
C ALA A 350 7.82 15.50 0.58
N LEU A 351 7.55 15.20 -0.70
CA LEU A 351 7.98 13.95 -1.33
C LEU A 351 9.49 13.94 -1.62
N SER A 352 10.14 12.83 -1.30
CA SER A 352 11.53 12.58 -1.64
C SER A 352 11.73 12.35 -3.14
N SER A 353 12.96 12.48 -3.62
CA SER A 353 13.33 12.17 -5.01
C SER A 353 12.98 10.75 -5.42
N LEU A 354 13.09 9.78 -4.50
CA LEU A 354 12.71 8.39 -4.75
C LEU A 354 11.20 8.21 -4.91
N GLN A 355 10.39 8.95 -4.14
CA GLN A 355 8.94 8.95 -4.30
C GLN A 355 8.51 9.64 -5.61
N MET A 356 9.20 10.72 -6.01
CA MET A 356 8.94 11.39 -7.30
C MET A 356 9.20 10.46 -8.50
N GLY A 357 10.31 9.73 -8.49
CA GLY A 357 10.60 8.70 -9.51
C GLY A 357 9.77 7.41 -9.39
N ALA A 358 8.76 7.38 -8.53
CA ALA A 358 7.82 6.26 -8.42
C ALA A 358 6.47 6.54 -9.11
N PHE A 359 6.20 7.81 -9.46
CA PHE A 359 4.96 8.21 -10.13
C PHE A 359 4.77 7.45 -11.44
N THR A 360 3.53 7.07 -11.72
CA THR A 360 3.16 6.49 -13.01
C THR A 360 2.97 7.58 -14.06
N ALA A 361 3.00 7.20 -15.34
CA ALA A 361 2.78 8.13 -16.44
C ALA A 361 1.43 8.88 -16.36
N SER A 362 0.38 8.23 -15.85
CA SER A 362 -0.92 8.86 -15.68
C SER A 362 -0.93 9.89 -14.56
N GLN A 363 -0.25 9.60 -13.44
CA GLN A 363 -0.12 10.53 -12.32
C GLN A 363 0.75 11.74 -12.73
N ILE A 364 1.86 11.54 -13.43
CA ILE A 364 2.67 12.65 -13.97
C ILE A 364 1.82 13.55 -14.88
N ARG A 365 1.01 12.99 -15.79
CA ARG A 365 0.12 13.79 -16.65
C ARG A 365 -0.99 14.52 -15.90
N ALA A 366 -1.35 14.06 -14.70
CA ALA A 366 -2.37 14.70 -13.88
C ALA A 366 -1.85 15.94 -13.15
N LEU A 367 -0.53 16.04 -12.92
CA LEU A 367 0.08 17.23 -12.35
C LEU A 367 -0.08 18.43 -13.30
N SER A 368 -0.57 19.55 -12.77
CA SER A 368 -0.60 20.82 -13.49
C SER A 368 0.81 21.36 -13.78
N ALA A 369 0.90 22.28 -14.73
CA ALA A 369 2.12 23.04 -15.00
C ALA A 369 2.64 23.77 -13.75
N GLU A 370 1.73 24.34 -12.95
CA GLU A 370 2.09 25.04 -11.71
C GLU A 370 2.67 24.09 -10.66
N GLN A 371 2.06 22.91 -10.47
CA GLN A 371 2.58 21.88 -9.58
C GLN A 371 3.99 21.42 -9.99
N ILE A 372 4.24 21.20 -11.29
CA ILE A 372 5.58 20.85 -11.83
C ILE A 372 6.59 21.98 -11.57
N GLY A 373 6.23 23.23 -11.87
CA GLY A 373 7.09 24.38 -11.62
C GLY A 373 7.39 24.61 -10.14
N SER A 374 6.51 24.13 -9.24
CA SER A 374 6.70 24.25 -7.79
C SER A 374 7.71 23.27 -7.18
N LEU A 375 8.08 22.20 -7.92
CA LEU A 375 8.98 21.16 -7.44
C LEU A 375 10.37 21.70 -7.11
N SER A 376 11.06 21.06 -6.17
CA SER A 376 12.44 21.41 -5.86
C SER A 376 13.43 20.79 -6.85
N ALA A 377 14.62 21.40 -6.96
CA ALA A 377 15.79 20.85 -7.66
C ALA A 377 16.05 19.36 -7.33
N THR A 378 15.99 19.00 -6.04
CA THR A 378 16.20 17.62 -5.59
C THR A 378 15.12 16.66 -6.07
N GLN A 379 13.88 17.12 -6.18
CA GLN A 379 12.77 16.32 -6.68
C GLN A 379 12.85 16.11 -8.19
N ILE A 380 13.21 17.15 -8.95
CA ILE A 380 13.45 17.07 -10.40
C ILE A 380 14.56 16.07 -10.72
N LYS A 381 15.65 16.06 -9.94
CA LYS A 381 16.72 15.07 -10.04
C LYS A 381 16.25 13.63 -9.83
N GLY A 382 15.13 13.43 -9.13
CA GLY A 382 14.52 12.13 -8.90
C GLY A 382 13.70 11.58 -10.07
N LEU A 383 13.32 12.42 -11.04
CA LEU A 383 12.54 12.00 -12.21
C LEU A 383 13.40 11.13 -13.13
N THR A 384 12.82 10.03 -13.61
CA THR A 384 13.47 9.11 -14.55
C THR A 384 13.04 9.42 -15.99
N ALA A 385 13.62 8.69 -16.95
CA ALA A 385 13.23 8.78 -18.36
C ALA A 385 11.72 8.54 -18.56
N ALA A 386 11.12 7.66 -17.76
CA ALA A 386 9.72 7.28 -17.91
C ALA A 386 8.77 8.42 -17.50
N GLU A 387 9.03 9.09 -16.37
CA GLU A 387 8.25 10.26 -15.96
C GLU A 387 8.43 11.40 -16.95
N MET A 388 9.67 11.69 -17.39
CA MET A 388 9.94 12.76 -18.36
C MET A 388 9.26 12.51 -19.72
N THR A 389 9.21 11.24 -20.17
CA THR A 389 8.47 10.86 -21.40
C THR A 389 6.97 11.07 -21.25
N ALA A 390 6.44 10.89 -20.03
CA ALA A 390 5.01 11.02 -19.77
C ALA A 390 4.54 12.49 -19.73
N MET A 391 5.43 13.43 -19.43
CA MET A 391 5.12 14.86 -19.36
C MET A 391 4.65 15.41 -20.71
N THR A 392 3.69 16.32 -20.66
CA THR A 392 3.26 17.11 -21.81
C THR A 392 4.26 18.25 -22.11
N ALA A 393 4.16 18.86 -23.30
CA ALA A 393 4.97 20.04 -23.63
C ALA A 393 4.72 21.20 -22.65
N THR A 394 3.48 21.41 -22.23
CA THR A 394 3.12 22.47 -21.27
C THR A 394 3.75 22.24 -19.90
N GLN A 395 3.79 20.99 -19.43
CA GLN A 395 4.44 20.66 -18.16
C GLN A 395 5.96 20.81 -18.24
N VAL A 396 6.60 20.39 -19.33
CA VAL A 396 8.04 20.59 -19.53
C VAL A 396 8.38 22.08 -19.64
N GLY A 397 7.56 22.86 -20.35
CA GLY A 397 7.70 24.31 -20.44
C GLY A 397 7.46 25.04 -19.12
N ALA A 398 6.90 24.38 -18.09
CA ALA A 398 6.73 24.94 -16.76
C ALA A 398 7.94 24.74 -15.83
N LEU A 399 8.94 23.95 -16.25
CA LEU A 399 10.18 23.79 -15.50
C LEU A 399 10.91 25.14 -15.38
N THR A 400 11.41 25.49 -14.21
CA THR A 400 12.18 26.74 -14.08
C THR A 400 13.60 26.56 -14.61
N PRO A 401 14.28 27.63 -15.08
CA PRO A 401 15.69 27.56 -15.46
C PRO A 401 16.60 26.97 -14.36
N GLU A 402 16.26 27.13 -13.08
CA GLU A 402 17.00 26.54 -11.96
C GLU A 402 16.80 25.02 -11.82
N GLN A 403 15.69 24.48 -12.34
CA GLN A 403 15.40 23.05 -12.32
C GLN A 403 16.08 22.31 -13.48
N ILE A 404 16.31 22.96 -14.62
CA ILE A 404 16.88 22.33 -15.84
C ILE A 404 18.27 21.70 -15.59
N PRO A 405 19.23 22.36 -14.90
CA PRO A 405 20.54 21.77 -14.61
C PRO A 405 20.48 20.48 -13.77
N GLU A 406 19.39 20.27 -13.03
CA GLU A 406 19.23 19.13 -12.12
C GLU A 406 18.67 17.87 -12.82
N LEU A 407 18.20 18.01 -14.07
CA LEU A 407 17.80 16.87 -14.88
C LEU A 407 19.00 15.95 -15.11
N THR A 408 18.88 14.70 -14.67
CA THR A 408 19.89 13.68 -14.91
C THR A 408 19.95 13.35 -16.41
N VAL A 409 21.07 12.76 -16.85
CA VAL A 409 21.22 12.27 -18.23
C VAL A 409 20.10 11.27 -18.59
N ALA A 410 19.67 10.45 -17.62
CA ALA A 410 18.55 9.54 -17.80
C ALA A 410 17.20 10.28 -17.91
N GLY A 411 16.98 11.35 -17.13
CA GLY A 411 15.78 12.18 -17.28
C GLY A 411 15.74 12.86 -18.66
N LEU A 412 16.86 13.43 -19.10
CA LEU A 412 16.98 14.06 -20.42
C LEU A 412 16.69 13.09 -21.56
N SER A 413 17.15 11.84 -21.49
CA SER A 413 16.87 10.83 -22.53
C SER A 413 15.40 10.46 -22.66
N GLY A 414 14.58 10.78 -21.65
CA GLY A 414 13.12 10.68 -21.71
C GLY A 414 12.41 11.83 -22.43
N LEU A 415 13.08 12.96 -22.67
CA LEU A 415 12.45 14.08 -23.39
C LEU A 415 12.16 13.71 -24.84
N THR A 416 10.89 13.78 -25.23
CA THR A 416 10.48 13.54 -26.62
C THR A 416 10.71 14.77 -27.49
N ALA A 417 10.63 14.61 -28.81
CA ALA A 417 10.72 15.75 -29.74
C ALA A 417 9.67 16.84 -29.45
N ILE A 418 8.48 16.46 -28.99
CA ILE A 418 7.41 17.39 -28.62
C ILE A 418 7.78 18.17 -27.36
N ASN A 419 8.41 17.52 -26.37
CA ASN A 419 8.87 18.20 -25.17
C ASN A 419 9.99 19.19 -25.47
N MET A 420 10.94 18.81 -26.34
CA MET A 420 12.04 19.68 -26.76
C MET A 420 11.54 20.95 -27.45
N ALA A 421 10.53 20.83 -28.32
CA ALA A 421 9.91 21.97 -28.99
C ALA A 421 9.19 22.92 -28.02
N GLY A 422 8.82 22.45 -26.83
CA GLY A 422 8.14 23.23 -25.79
C GLY A 422 9.05 24.03 -24.87
N LEU A 423 10.38 23.84 -24.94
CA LEU A 423 11.33 24.55 -24.08
C LEU A 423 11.47 26.03 -24.48
N SER A 424 11.57 26.93 -23.51
CA SER A 424 11.90 28.34 -23.74
C SER A 424 13.39 28.54 -24.06
N ALA A 425 13.75 29.72 -24.56
CA ALA A 425 15.15 30.09 -24.80
C ALA A 425 15.95 30.09 -23.48
N GLU A 426 15.36 30.57 -22.39
CA GLU A 426 15.98 30.59 -21.05
C GLU A 426 16.20 29.17 -20.51
N GLN A 427 15.23 28.27 -20.70
CA GLN A 427 15.38 26.87 -20.31
C GLN A 427 16.46 26.16 -21.13
N LEU A 428 16.53 26.42 -22.44
CA LEU A 428 17.61 25.89 -23.27
C LEU A 428 18.97 26.45 -22.83
N GLY A 429 19.07 27.75 -22.57
CA GLY A 429 20.29 28.39 -22.06
C GLY A 429 20.73 27.86 -20.69
N ALA A 430 19.80 27.34 -19.88
CA ALA A 430 20.10 26.72 -18.59
C ALA A 430 20.67 25.29 -18.70
N LEU A 431 20.58 24.62 -19.86
CA LEU A 431 21.20 23.31 -20.05
C LEU A 431 22.73 23.42 -19.91
N THR A 432 23.28 22.57 -19.05
CA THR A 432 24.73 22.49 -18.87
C THR A 432 25.41 21.89 -20.10
N VAL A 433 26.69 22.20 -20.31
CA VAL A 433 27.49 21.61 -21.41
C VAL A 433 27.51 20.08 -21.35
N THR A 434 27.51 19.49 -20.15
CA THR A 434 27.43 18.03 -19.97
C THR A 434 26.10 17.48 -20.46
N GLN A 435 24.99 18.15 -20.14
CA GLN A 435 23.65 17.75 -20.59
C GLN A 435 23.51 17.88 -22.12
N VAL A 436 23.98 18.98 -22.71
CA VAL A 436 23.95 19.20 -24.17
C VAL A 436 24.78 18.14 -24.91
N GLY A 437 25.94 17.78 -24.39
CA GLY A 437 26.77 16.71 -24.97
C GLY A 437 26.16 15.31 -24.93
N GLN A 438 25.08 15.10 -24.15
CA GLN A 438 24.35 13.84 -24.07
C GLN A 438 23.04 13.84 -24.87
N LEU A 439 22.70 14.93 -25.57
CA LEU A 439 21.52 14.96 -26.43
C LEU A 439 21.68 13.99 -27.60
N ALA A 440 20.72 13.08 -27.74
CA ALA A 440 20.64 12.15 -28.85
C ALA A 440 19.97 12.82 -30.07
N PRO A 441 20.12 12.25 -31.28
CA PRO A 441 19.58 12.84 -32.51
C PRO A 441 18.08 13.14 -32.45
N MET A 442 17.28 12.33 -31.74
CA MET A 442 15.84 12.56 -31.61
C MET A 442 15.49 13.83 -30.82
N GLN A 443 16.25 14.15 -29.76
CA GLN A 443 16.01 15.38 -28.99
C GLN A 443 16.47 16.61 -29.77
N VAL A 444 17.63 16.52 -30.45
CA VAL A 444 18.11 17.60 -31.33
C VAL A 444 17.10 17.87 -32.44
N ARG A 445 16.56 16.83 -33.08
CA ARG A 445 15.50 16.96 -34.10
C ARG A 445 14.21 17.58 -33.56
N GLY A 446 13.98 17.51 -32.26
CA GLY A 446 12.82 18.10 -31.59
C GLY A 446 12.92 19.60 -31.37
N LEU A 447 14.11 20.21 -31.47
CA LEU A 447 14.25 21.65 -31.37
C LEU A 447 13.49 22.34 -32.53
N SER A 448 12.81 23.43 -32.25
CA SER A 448 12.26 24.31 -33.28
C SER A 448 13.37 25.15 -33.92
N ALA A 449 13.13 25.63 -35.13
CA ALA A 449 14.05 26.55 -35.82
C ALA A 449 14.31 27.82 -34.99
N THR A 450 13.31 28.33 -34.26
CA THR A 450 13.44 29.50 -33.39
C THR A 450 14.27 29.27 -32.14
N GLN A 451 14.49 28.01 -31.75
CA GLN A 451 15.33 27.66 -30.60
C GLN A 451 16.82 27.53 -30.97
N ILE A 452 17.16 27.33 -32.25
CA ILE A 452 18.56 27.17 -32.68
C ILE A 452 19.41 28.45 -32.43
N PRO A 453 18.95 29.66 -32.78
CA PRO A 453 19.69 30.89 -32.46
C PRO A 453 19.87 31.16 -30.96
N ALA A 454 19.05 30.54 -30.09
CA ALA A 454 19.11 30.75 -28.65
C ALA A 454 20.19 29.89 -27.96
N LEU A 455 20.78 28.91 -28.65
CA LEU A 455 21.88 28.11 -28.10
C LEU A 455 23.15 28.95 -27.98
N ALA A 456 23.73 29.00 -26.78
CA ALA A 456 25.01 29.65 -26.56
C ALA A 456 26.15 28.88 -27.25
N ASP A 457 27.22 29.58 -27.64
CA ASP A 457 28.38 28.99 -28.32
C ASP A 457 28.99 27.81 -27.55
N THR A 458 29.01 27.88 -26.21
CA THR A 458 29.50 26.81 -25.34
C THR A 458 28.62 25.56 -25.37
N GLN A 459 27.30 25.74 -25.51
CA GLN A 459 26.34 24.66 -25.66
C GLN A 459 26.47 24.05 -27.06
N LEU A 460 26.58 24.87 -28.10
CA LEU A 460 26.84 24.42 -29.45
C LEU A 460 28.13 23.60 -29.53
N ALA A 461 29.22 24.07 -28.94
CA ALA A 461 30.49 23.34 -28.90
C ALA A 461 30.39 21.99 -28.16
N ALA A 462 29.44 21.85 -27.22
CA ALA A 462 29.21 20.59 -26.52
C ALA A 462 28.41 19.56 -27.34
N LEU A 463 27.64 19.99 -28.34
CA LEU A 463 26.83 19.09 -29.15
C LEU A 463 27.71 18.14 -29.98
N THR A 464 27.53 16.84 -29.82
CA THR A 464 28.38 15.85 -30.49
C THR A 464 28.06 15.75 -31.98
N ALA A 465 29.01 15.25 -32.78
CA ALA A 465 28.77 14.94 -34.20
C ALA A 465 27.59 13.98 -34.40
N THR A 466 27.34 13.07 -33.44
CA THR A 466 26.15 12.21 -33.47
C THR A 466 24.89 13.03 -33.28
N GLY A 467 24.85 13.94 -32.30
CA GLY A 467 23.73 14.87 -32.11
C GLY A 467 23.43 15.69 -33.37
N MET A 468 24.47 16.18 -34.06
CA MET A 468 24.33 16.95 -35.31
C MET A 468 23.58 16.19 -36.41
N THR A 469 23.61 14.86 -36.43
CA THR A 469 22.86 14.05 -37.41
C THR A 469 21.33 14.18 -37.25
N GLY A 470 20.88 14.63 -36.07
CA GLY A 470 19.47 14.87 -35.78
C GLY A 470 18.92 16.18 -36.36
N LEU A 471 19.79 17.11 -36.78
CA LEU A 471 19.36 18.39 -37.34
C LEU A 471 18.63 18.17 -38.67
N THR A 472 17.44 18.77 -38.76
CA THR A 472 16.67 18.91 -40.00
C THR A 472 17.22 20.06 -40.85
N ALA A 473 16.87 20.06 -42.14
CA ALA A 473 17.16 21.16 -43.05
C ALA A 473 16.68 22.52 -42.50
N THR A 474 15.47 22.58 -41.94
CA THR A 474 14.90 23.81 -41.39
C THR A 474 15.65 24.32 -40.16
N GLN A 475 16.12 23.42 -39.29
CA GLN A 475 16.95 23.80 -38.14
C GLN A 475 18.35 24.24 -38.56
N ALA A 476 18.94 23.60 -39.57
CA ALA A 476 20.24 23.97 -40.10
C ALA A 476 20.21 25.37 -40.75
N ALA A 477 19.16 25.67 -41.51
CA ALA A 477 18.93 27.00 -42.08
C ALA A 477 18.77 28.10 -41.01
N ALA A 478 18.39 27.73 -39.78
CA ALA A 478 18.13 28.67 -38.70
C ALA A 478 19.38 29.05 -37.88
N PHE A 479 20.55 28.47 -38.15
CA PHE A 479 21.79 28.91 -37.50
C PHE A 479 22.12 30.37 -37.84
N THR A 480 22.80 31.07 -36.93
CA THR A 480 23.44 32.34 -37.32
C THR A 480 24.79 32.07 -38.01
N GLU A 481 25.28 33.05 -38.77
CA GLU A 481 26.62 32.99 -39.38
C GLU A 481 27.72 32.75 -38.34
N SER A 482 27.61 33.42 -37.17
CA SER A 482 28.55 33.23 -36.06
C SER A 482 28.50 31.80 -35.50
N GLN A 483 27.32 31.21 -35.38
CA GLN A 483 27.16 29.84 -34.91
C GLN A 483 27.74 28.85 -35.91
N ILE A 484 27.54 29.03 -37.22
CA ILE A 484 28.17 28.19 -38.25
C ILE A 484 29.69 28.30 -38.19
N ALA A 485 30.24 29.52 -38.12
CA ALA A 485 31.68 29.75 -38.01
C ALA A 485 32.29 29.10 -36.75
N ALA A 486 31.52 29.00 -35.66
CA ALA A 486 31.95 28.39 -34.41
C ALA A 486 31.94 26.84 -34.39
N LEU A 487 31.27 26.17 -35.35
CA LEU A 487 31.20 24.70 -35.36
C LEU A 487 32.59 24.08 -35.59
N SER A 488 32.91 23.04 -34.84
CA SER A 488 34.13 22.26 -35.10
C SER A 488 34.03 21.47 -36.41
N THR A 489 35.18 21.15 -37.01
CA THR A 489 35.26 20.28 -38.19
C THR A 489 34.62 18.89 -37.96
N THR A 490 34.65 18.39 -36.72
CA THR A 490 33.97 17.16 -36.31
C THR A 490 32.46 17.30 -36.33
N GLN A 491 31.91 18.44 -35.88
CA GLN A 491 30.47 18.71 -35.92
C GLN A 491 29.98 18.92 -37.36
N ILE A 492 30.76 19.61 -38.21
CA ILE A 492 30.46 19.76 -39.63
C ILE A 492 30.33 18.40 -40.32
N LYS A 493 31.23 17.45 -40.05
CA LYS A 493 31.11 16.06 -40.55
C LYS A 493 29.85 15.33 -40.09
N GLY A 494 29.27 15.73 -38.96
CA GLY A 494 28.05 15.16 -38.41
C GLY A 494 26.76 15.67 -39.05
N LEU A 495 26.80 16.78 -39.79
CA LEU A 495 25.63 17.30 -40.50
C LEU A 495 25.16 16.34 -41.59
N SER A 496 23.85 16.21 -41.78
CA SER A 496 23.33 15.47 -42.94
C SER A 496 23.55 16.25 -44.24
N ALA A 497 23.56 15.58 -45.39
CA ALA A 497 23.64 16.26 -46.68
C ALA A 497 22.46 17.22 -46.91
N ALA A 498 21.27 16.90 -46.39
CA ALA A 498 20.11 17.79 -46.45
C ALA A 498 20.23 19.00 -45.52
N ALA A 499 20.94 18.89 -44.41
CA ALA A 499 21.22 20.01 -43.51
C ALA A 499 22.26 20.98 -44.12
N VAL A 500 23.32 20.44 -44.73
CA VAL A 500 24.29 21.25 -45.49
C VAL A 500 23.60 21.90 -46.69
N GLY A 501 22.77 21.14 -47.42
CA GLY A 501 21.95 21.58 -48.54
C GLY A 501 20.75 22.48 -48.20
N ALA A 502 20.74 23.04 -46.99
CA ALA A 502 19.73 24.00 -46.53
C ALA A 502 20.37 25.26 -45.94
N LEU A 503 21.70 25.32 -45.90
CA LEU A 503 22.42 26.52 -45.48
C LEU A 503 22.22 27.61 -46.53
N SER A 504 22.02 28.82 -46.07
CA SER A 504 22.00 30.02 -46.89
C SER A 504 23.41 30.38 -47.39
N ASP A 505 23.46 31.19 -48.44
CA ASP A 505 24.71 31.64 -49.05
C ASP A 505 25.64 32.30 -48.02
N THR A 506 25.11 33.15 -47.13
CA THR A 506 25.93 33.82 -46.11
C THR A 506 26.42 32.85 -45.02
N GLN A 507 25.68 31.79 -44.73
CA GLN A 507 26.14 30.73 -43.82
C GLN A 507 27.28 29.90 -44.43
N ILE A 508 27.22 29.60 -45.74
CA ILE A 508 28.31 28.91 -46.46
C ILE A 508 29.57 29.80 -46.52
N GLU A 509 29.39 31.09 -46.82
CA GLU A 509 30.49 32.07 -46.85
C GLU A 509 31.15 32.22 -45.45
N ALA A 510 30.35 32.16 -44.38
CA ALA A 510 30.84 32.21 -43.00
C ALA A 510 31.65 30.96 -42.57
N MET A 511 31.61 29.86 -43.33
CA MET A 511 32.41 28.68 -43.02
C MET A 511 33.91 28.96 -43.19
N SER A 512 34.72 28.53 -42.24
CA SER A 512 36.17 28.51 -42.40
C SER A 512 36.61 27.50 -43.46
N VAL A 513 37.76 27.77 -44.07
CA VAL A 513 38.43 26.87 -45.01
C VAL A 513 38.60 25.44 -44.44
N SER A 514 38.88 25.33 -43.14
CA SER A 514 39.02 24.04 -42.47
C SER A 514 37.69 23.29 -42.32
N GLN A 515 36.58 24.00 -42.12
CA GLN A 515 35.23 23.40 -42.07
C GLN A 515 34.80 22.89 -43.45
N VAL A 516 35.03 23.65 -44.52
CA VAL A 516 34.74 23.20 -45.90
C VAL A 516 35.58 21.98 -46.27
N ALA A 517 36.88 22.00 -45.96
CA ALA A 517 37.77 20.86 -46.17
C ALA A 517 37.31 19.61 -45.38
N ALA A 518 36.63 19.79 -44.25
CA ALA A 518 36.14 18.71 -43.41
C ALA A 518 34.86 18.03 -43.93
N LEU A 519 34.11 18.65 -44.86
CA LEU A 519 32.88 18.06 -45.41
C LEU A 519 33.12 16.65 -45.96
N THR A 520 32.19 15.75 -45.73
CA THR A 520 32.24 14.40 -46.30
C THR A 520 31.89 14.44 -47.79
N ALA A 521 32.36 13.44 -48.55
CA ALA A 521 32.01 13.32 -49.97
C ALA A 521 30.48 13.25 -50.20
N THR A 522 29.74 12.64 -49.27
CA THR A 522 28.27 12.59 -49.32
C THR A 522 27.63 13.97 -49.15
N GLN A 523 28.16 14.80 -48.24
CA GLN A 523 27.68 16.18 -48.06
C GLN A 523 28.01 17.03 -49.29
N VAL A 524 29.24 16.95 -49.81
CA VAL A 524 29.66 17.70 -51.02
C VAL A 524 28.85 17.31 -52.26
N ARG A 525 28.54 16.02 -52.42
CA ARG A 525 27.65 15.54 -53.50
C ARG A 525 26.23 16.10 -53.39
N GLY A 526 25.78 16.41 -52.17
CA GLY A 526 24.47 16.96 -51.89
C GLY A 526 24.34 18.46 -52.14
N LEU A 527 25.45 19.18 -52.38
CA LEU A 527 25.43 20.61 -52.66
C LEU A 527 24.63 20.90 -53.95
N THR A 528 23.82 21.94 -53.87
CA THR A 528 23.13 22.55 -55.00
C THR A 528 24.06 23.49 -55.78
N ALA A 529 23.61 23.97 -56.95
CA ALA A 529 24.35 24.99 -57.68
C ALA A 529 24.51 26.28 -56.86
N THR A 530 23.46 26.69 -56.14
CA THR A 530 23.48 27.90 -55.32
C THR A 530 24.52 27.80 -54.20
N GLU A 531 24.52 26.71 -53.43
CA GLU A 531 25.48 26.54 -52.32
C GLU A 531 26.92 26.37 -52.81
N ALA A 532 27.12 25.70 -53.94
CA ALA A 532 28.45 25.60 -54.55
C ALA A 532 28.96 26.98 -54.99
N GLY A 533 28.09 27.82 -55.55
CA GLY A 533 28.44 29.20 -55.96
C GLY A 533 28.64 30.18 -54.81
N ALA A 534 28.22 29.83 -53.59
CA ALA A 534 28.48 30.60 -52.38
C ALA A 534 29.86 30.31 -51.76
N LEU A 535 30.60 29.33 -52.27
CA LEU A 535 31.95 29.04 -51.80
C LEU A 535 32.94 30.11 -52.27
N SER A 536 33.93 30.43 -51.44
CA SER A 536 35.06 31.25 -51.86
C SER A 536 36.11 30.43 -52.63
N PRO A 537 36.95 31.08 -53.46
CA PRO A 537 38.04 30.39 -54.15
C PRO A 537 38.97 29.63 -53.21
N GLU A 538 39.26 30.16 -52.02
CA GLU A 538 40.07 29.50 -50.99
C GLU A 538 39.37 28.27 -50.40
N GLN A 539 38.05 28.33 -50.20
CA GLN A 539 37.25 27.20 -49.72
C GLN A 539 37.21 26.08 -50.76
N VAL A 540 37.03 26.41 -52.06
CA VAL A 540 37.05 25.44 -53.17
C VAL A 540 38.43 24.80 -53.31
N ALA A 541 39.50 25.59 -53.22
CA ALA A 541 40.88 25.07 -53.26
C ALA A 541 41.21 24.13 -52.10
N ALA A 542 40.49 24.21 -50.97
CA ALA A 542 40.69 23.34 -49.81
C ALA A 542 39.93 22.00 -49.89
N LEU A 543 39.03 21.82 -50.85
CA LEU A 543 38.35 20.53 -51.06
C LEU A 543 39.36 19.45 -51.48
N SER A 544 39.29 18.28 -50.86
CA SER A 544 40.09 17.13 -51.28
C SER A 544 39.69 16.64 -52.67
N ASN A 545 40.61 15.93 -53.32
CA ASN A 545 40.36 15.28 -54.61
C ASN A 545 39.12 14.38 -54.59
N VAL A 546 38.82 13.71 -53.46
CA VAL A 546 37.64 12.86 -53.32
C VAL A 546 36.35 13.68 -53.28
N GLN A 547 36.37 14.82 -52.58
CA GLN A 547 35.23 15.74 -52.55
C GLN A 547 35.00 16.36 -53.94
N ILE A 548 36.05 16.83 -54.61
CA ILE A 548 35.97 17.36 -55.97
C ILE A 548 35.38 16.32 -56.93
N ALA A 549 35.85 15.07 -56.90
CA ALA A 549 35.30 14.01 -57.75
C ALA A 549 33.83 13.65 -57.45
N ASN A 550 33.31 14.04 -56.28
CA ASN A 550 31.92 13.78 -55.86
C ASN A 550 30.98 14.98 -56.04
N LEU A 551 31.46 16.16 -56.41
CA LEU A 551 30.58 17.28 -56.77
C LEU A 551 29.62 16.84 -57.88
N SER A 552 28.34 17.16 -57.74
CA SER A 552 27.39 16.89 -58.83
C SER A 552 27.71 17.79 -60.03
N ALA A 553 27.37 17.37 -61.25
CA ALA A 553 27.51 18.24 -62.42
C ALA A 553 26.73 19.56 -62.25
N THR A 554 25.59 19.51 -61.55
CA THR A 554 24.80 20.69 -61.20
C THR A 554 25.54 21.60 -60.21
N ALA A 555 26.20 21.07 -59.18
CA ALA A 555 27.03 21.87 -58.29
C ALA A 555 28.18 22.56 -59.04
N ILE A 556 28.81 21.84 -59.99
CA ILE A 556 29.85 22.41 -60.85
C ILE A 556 29.33 23.62 -61.64
N THR A 557 28.11 23.58 -62.21
CA THR A 557 27.55 24.75 -62.92
C THR A 557 27.35 25.99 -62.03
N GLY A 558 27.27 25.80 -60.72
CA GLY A 558 27.08 26.88 -59.75
C GLY A 558 28.36 27.60 -59.32
N LEU A 559 29.52 26.93 -59.41
CA LEU A 559 30.82 27.52 -59.07
C LEU A 559 31.07 28.79 -59.90
N THR A 560 31.79 29.76 -59.35
CA THR A 560 32.18 30.94 -60.12
C THR A 560 33.35 30.63 -61.07
N ALA A 561 33.63 31.55 -62.00
CA ALA A 561 34.81 31.44 -62.84
C ALA A 561 36.11 31.46 -62.01
N ASP A 562 36.12 32.23 -60.92
CA ASP A 562 37.27 32.35 -60.01
C ASP A 562 37.48 31.05 -59.22
N ASP A 563 36.41 30.38 -58.80
CA ASP A 563 36.47 29.07 -58.13
C ASP A 563 37.12 28.00 -59.02
N ILE A 564 36.70 27.92 -60.29
CA ILE A 564 37.26 26.98 -61.27
C ILE A 564 38.73 27.33 -61.56
N GLY A 565 39.05 28.61 -61.67
CA GLY A 565 40.42 29.10 -61.83
C GLY A 565 41.31 28.81 -60.62
N ALA A 566 40.74 28.72 -59.42
CA ALA A 566 41.47 28.44 -58.17
C ALA A 566 41.75 26.94 -57.92
N LEU A 567 41.16 26.03 -58.69
CA LEU A 567 41.41 24.59 -58.55
C LEU A 567 42.90 24.27 -58.73
N THR A 568 43.44 23.45 -57.84
CA THR A 568 44.80 22.93 -58.02
C THR A 568 44.85 21.92 -59.16
N THR A 569 46.02 21.70 -59.75
CA THR A 569 46.20 20.70 -60.82
C THR A 569 45.84 19.28 -60.37
N THR A 570 46.02 18.96 -59.09
CA THR A 570 45.60 17.67 -58.52
C THR A 570 44.07 17.54 -58.41
N GLN A 571 43.37 18.61 -58.06
CA GLN A 571 41.90 18.66 -58.04
C GLN A 571 41.31 18.61 -59.46
N VAL A 572 41.87 19.32 -60.43
CA VAL A 572 41.43 19.25 -61.84
C VAL A 572 41.60 17.83 -62.37
N ARG A 573 42.71 17.16 -62.04
CA ARG A 573 42.90 15.75 -62.39
C ARG A 573 41.90 14.81 -61.68
N ALA A 574 41.28 15.23 -60.58
CA ALA A 574 40.24 14.45 -59.90
C ALA A 574 38.84 14.63 -60.50
N LEU A 575 38.60 15.66 -61.32
CA LEU A 575 37.32 15.87 -61.99
C LEU A 575 36.96 14.69 -62.92
N THR A 576 35.69 14.36 -63.00
CA THR A 576 35.17 13.37 -63.93
C THR A 576 34.85 14.00 -65.28
N ALA A 577 34.78 13.19 -66.34
CA ALA A 577 34.33 13.65 -67.65
C ALA A 577 32.92 14.27 -67.61
N VAL A 578 32.04 13.76 -66.74
CA VAL A 578 30.67 14.28 -66.55
C VAL A 578 30.69 15.68 -65.93
N GLN A 579 31.56 15.92 -64.95
CA GLN A 579 31.71 17.24 -64.32
C GLN A 579 32.28 18.27 -65.30
N LEU A 580 33.28 17.89 -66.10
CA LEU A 580 33.84 18.77 -67.14
C LEU A 580 32.82 19.11 -68.24
N GLY A 581 31.95 18.17 -68.59
CA GLY A 581 30.84 18.43 -69.53
C GLY A 581 29.69 19.24 -68.94
N GLY A 582 29.70 19.46 -67.61
CA GLY A 582 28.78 20.34 -66.92
C GLY A 582 29.33 21.76 -66.72
N LEU A 583 30.53 22.09 -67.19
CA LEU A 583 31.02 23.47 -67.12
C LEU A 583 30.15 24.40 -67.98
N THR A 584 30.05 25.64 -67.54
CA THR A 584 29.60 26.74 -68.39
C THR A 584 30.75 27.25 -69.25
N THR A 585 30.45 27.91 -70.37
CA THR A 585 31.47 28.47 -71.26
C THR A 585 32.41 29.44 -70.53
N THR A 586 31.88 30.21 -69.57
CA THR A 586 32.67 31.16 -68.77
C THR A 586 33.62 30.46 -67.80
N GLN A 587 33.16 29.38 -67.17
CA GLN A 587 33.99 28.55 -66.29
C GLN A 587 35.08 27.81 -67.08
N ALA A 588 34.75 27.27 -68.26
CA ALA A 588 35.75 26.61 -69.10
C ALA A 588 36.85 27.60 -69.54
N ALA A 589 36.48 28.83 -69.90
CA ALA A 589 37.42 29.88 -70.27
C ALA A 589 38.30 30.37 -69.11
N SER A 590 37.94 30.11 -67.84
CA SER A 590 38.76 30.47 -66.68
C SER A 590 39.81 29.42 -66.29
N LEU A 591 39.81 28.25 -66.93
CA LEU A 591 40.82 27.22 -66.71
C LEU A 591 42.23 27.70 -67.11
N GLN A 592 43.18 27.60 -66.21
CA GLN A 592 44.57 27.97 -66.45
C GLN A 592 45.26 26.93 -67.35
N THR A 593 46.30 27.35 -68.09
CA THR A 593 47.09 26.45 -68.94
C THR A 593 47.70 25.28 -68.16
N THR A 594 48.11 25.52 -66.91
CA THR A 594 48.63 24.49 -66.00
C THR A 594 47.58 23.47 -65.53
N GLN A 595 46.31 23.86 -65.47
CA GLN A 595 45.19 22.99 -65.15
C GLN A 595 44.79 22.14 -66.36
N LEU A 596 44.83 22.72 -67.57
CA LEU A 596 44.48 22.01 -68.80
C LEU A 596 45.52 20.92 -69.14
N SER A 597 46.80 21.17 -68.88
CA SER A 597 47.89 20.23 -69.19
C SER A 597 47.88 18.94 -68.35
N VAL A 598 47.05 18.85 -67.30
CA VAL A 598 46.95 17.66 -66.44
C VAL A 598 45.71 16.80 -66.72
N LEU A 599 44.89 17.20 -67.70
CA LEU A 599 43.68 16.47 -68.07
C LEU A 599 43.99 15.16 -68.80
N SER A 600 43.32 14.09 -68.39
CA SER A 600 43.39 12.80 -69.09
C SER A 600 42.58 12.81 -70.38
N ALA A 601 42.89 11.87 -71.28
CA ALA A 601 42.11 11.67 -72.51
C ALA A 601 40.62 11.40 -72.26
N LEU A 602 40.25 10.79 -71.12
CA LEU A 602 38.85 10.57 -70.77
C LEU A 602 38.19 11.87 -70.32
N GLN A 603 38.88 12.69 -69.53
CA GLN A 603 38.40 13.99 -69.08
C GLN A 603 38.22 14.97 -70.25
N MET A 604 39.16 15.01 -71.20
CA MET A 604 39.05 15.85 -72.39
C MET A 604 37.83 15.52 -73.25
N LYS A 605 37.42 14.23 -73.33
CA LYS A 605 36.19 13.81 -74.02
C LYS A 605 34.92 14.33 -73.35
N GLY A 606 35.01 14.72 -72.08
CA GLY A 606 33.89 15.30 -71.33
C GLY A 606 33.63 16.76 -71.66
N ILE A 607 34.64 17.52 -72.11
CA ILE A 607 34.50 18.97 -72.36
C ILE A 607 33.54 19.21 -73.51
N ALA A 608 32.55 20.10 -73.32
CA ALA A 608 31.58 20.41 -74.36
C ALA A 608 32.25 21.15 -75.53
N ALA A 609 31.72 20.96 -76.75
CA ALA A 609 32.27 21.61 -77.94
C ALA A 609 32.19 23.15 -77.87
N SER A 610 31.15 23.69 -77.22
CA SER A 610 31.00 25.13 -76.93
C SER A 610 32.11 25.66 -76.04
N ASP A 611 32.53 24.85 -75.07
CA ASP A 611 33.52 25.23 -74.07
C ASP A 611 34.92 25.19 -74.68
N LEU A 612 35.24 24.18 -75.50
CA LEU A 612 36.46 24.13 -76.30
C LEU A 612 36.58 25.35 -77.23
N ALA A 613 35.47 25.81 -77.81
CA ALA A 613 35.45 26.99 -78.67
C ALA A 613 35.64 28.31 -77.89
N ALA A 614 35.41 28.31 -76.58
CA ALA A 614 35.61 29.47 -75.71
C ALA A 614 37.06 29.59 -75.19
N LEU A 615 37.90 28.58 -75.38
CA LEU A 615 39.30 28.58 -74.95
C LEU A 615 40.17 29.47 -75.83
N SER A 616 41.17 30.12 -75.22
CA SER A 616 42.22 30.87 -75.92
C SER A 616 43.18 29.93 -76.65
N ALA A 617 43.98 30.50 -77.56
CA ALA A 617 45.01 29.74 -78.26
C ALA A 617 46.03 29.09 -77.31
N ASP A 618 46.42 29.79 -76.24
CA ASP A 618 47.36 29.28 -75.23
C ASP A 618 46.74 28.14 -74.41
N GLN A 619 45.44 28.25 -74.07
CA GLN A 619 44.68 27.19 -73.39
C GLN A 619 44.54 25.94 -74.27
N LEU A 620 44.26 26.10 -75.57
CA LEU A 620 44.21 24.98 -76.51
C LEU A 620 45.59 24.32 -76.70
N ALA A 621 46.66 25.11 -76.73
CA ALA A 621 48.02 24.60 -76.83
C ALA A 621 48.43 23.78 -75.58
N ALA A 622 47.85 24.07 -74.41
CA ALA A 622 48.15 23.36 -73.18
C ALA A 622 47.72 21.88 -73.18
N PHE A 623 46.80 21.45 -74.08
CA PHE A 623 46.46 20.03 -74.24
C PHE A 623 47.55 19.20 -74.94
N ALA A 624 48.48 19.86 -75.63
CA ALA A 624 49.56 19.21 -76.38
C ALA A 624 50.88 19.11 -75.58
N ALA A 625 50.94 19.73 -74.40
CA ALA A 625 52.06 19.70 -73.46
C ALA A 625 51.87 18.59 -72.43
#